data_AF-A0DY78-F1
#
_entry.id   AF-A0DY78-F1
#
_cell.length_a   1.000
_cell.length_b   1.000
_cell.length_c   1.000
_cell.angle_alpha   90.00
_cell.angle_beta   90.00
_cell.angle_gamma   90.00
#
_symmetry.space_group_name_H-M   'P 1'
#
loop_
_entity.id
_entity.type
_entity.pdbx_description
1 polymer ?
#
loop_
_entity_poly.entity_id
_entity_poly.type
_entity_poly.pdbx_seq_one_letter_code
_entity_poly.pdbx_strand_id
1 'polypeptide(L)'
;MQIKHPVQVLKKKVEERIEYKIQWNTGSITYEPMIELTPEMLSLVNQWELEEHYKKNSKSSEKIESKTMKIVEEQLNQMMEVEKPKLTPHKERSSEKGYVKSLRKNEGRIEFWIYIHEEGIERWVSLEEVKSRIPIALCDYLLQKIKFGGK
;
A
#
# COMPACT_ATOMS: atom_id res chain seq x y z
N MET A 1 29.97 23.14 28.51
CA MET A 1 30.14 22.67 27.12
C MET A 1 28.83 22.91 26.39
N GLN A 2 28.82 23.65 25.29
CA GLN A 2 27.61 23.78 24.47
C GLN A 2 27.38 22.48 23.71
N ILE A 3 26.24 21.84 23.91
CA ILE A 3 25.86 20.61 23.21
C ILE A 3 25.52 20.99 21.77
N LYS A 4 26.34 20.53 20.83
CA LYS A 4 26.08 20.68 19.39
C LYS A 4 25.02 19.68 18.97
N HIS A 5 23.93 20.17 18.38
CA HIS A 5 22.90 19.33 17.76
C HIS A 5 22.56 19.87 16.37
N PRO A 6 22.20 18.96 15.43
CA PRO A 6 21.86 19.35 14.07
C PRO A 6 20.52 20.08 14.07
N VAL A 7 20.42 21.14 13.27
CA VAL A 7 19.20 21.96 13.17
C VAL A 7 18.54 21.79 11.81
N GLN A 8 19.33 21.78 10.73
CA GLN A 8 18.78 21.75 9.38
C GLN A 8 19.73 21.11 8.38
N VAL A 9 19.15 20.43 7.39
CA VAL A 9 19.86 19.99 6.18
C VAL A 9 19.67 21.03 5.09
N LEU A 10 20.78 21.52 4.53
CA LEU A 10 20.77 22.60 3.54
C LEU A 10 20.88 22.07 2.11
N LYS A 11 21.66 21.02 1.90
CA LYS A 11 21.96 20.50 0.56
C LYS A 11 22.44 19.06 0.61
N LYS A 12 22.04 18.26 -0.37
CA LYS A 12 22.65 16.99 -0.73
C LYS A 12 23.71 17.20 -1.82
N LYS A 13 24.88 16.60 -1.64
CA LYS A 13 25.96 16.54 -2.63
C LYS A 13 26.20 15.07 -2.98
N VAL A 14 26.24 14.76 -4.27
CA VAL A 14 26.53 13.42 -4.79
C VAL A 14 27.65 13.57 -5.80
N GLU A 15 28.87 13.25 -5.37
CA GLU A 15 30.04 13.13 -6.26
C GLU A 15 30.47 11.66 -6.29
N GLU A 16 31.41 11.25 -5.44
CA GLU A 16 31.80 9.83 -5.26
C GLU A 16 31.01 9.15 -4.13
N ARG A 17 30.56 9.94 -3.15
CA ARG A 17 29.75 9.51 -2.01
C ARG A 17 28.64 10.53 -1.73
N ILE A 18 27.60 10.09 -1.03
CA ILE A 18 26.47 10.94 -0.66
C ILE A 18 26.84 11.70 0.63
N GLU A 19 26.87 13.02 0.55
CA GLU A 19 27.15 13.92 1.67
C GLU A 19 26.01 14.94 1.84
N TYR A 20 25.71 15.26 3.09
CA TYR A 20 24.70 16.25 3.45
C TYR A 20 25.36 17.44 4.14
N LYS A 21 25.01 18.65 3.67
CA LYS A 21 25.42 19.91 4.29
C LYS A 21 24.48 20.19 5.46
N ILE A 22 25.00 20.12 6.69
CA ILE A 22 24.21 20.22 7.92
C ILE A 22 24.58 21.49 8.68
N GLN A 23 23.56 22.24 9.07
CA GLN A 23 23.68 23.40 9.94
C GLN A 23 23.46 22.97 11.39
N TRP A 24 24.39 23.39 12.24
CA TRP A 24 24.35 23.15 13.68
C TRP A 24 23.73 24.33 14.42
N ASN A 25 23.21 24.09 15.62
CA ASN A 25 22.71 25.13 16.52
C ASN A 25 23.74 26.21 16.85
N THR A 26 25.03 25.89 16.81
CA THR A 26 26.13 26.83 16.99
C THR A 26 26.38 27.73 15.78
N GLY A 27 25.58 27.62 14.71
CA GLY A 27 25.74 28.38 13.46
C GLY A 27 26.85 27.84 12.55
N SER A 28 27.59 26.81 12.97
CA SER A 28 28.56 26.12 12.12
C SER A 28 27.86 25.28 11.07
N ILE A 29 28.52 25.06 9.93
CA ILE A 29 28.02 24.22 8.85
C ILE A 29 29.10 23.20 8.49
N THR A 30 28.72 21.92 8.42
CA THR A 30 29.62 20.82 8.03
C THR A 30 29.03 19.99 6.91
N TYR A 31 29.87 19.20 6.25
CA TYR A 31 29.46 18.18 5.29
C TYR A 31 29.68 16.82 5.92
N GLU A 32 28.61 16.06 6.03
CA GLU A 32 28.60 14.79 6.74
C GLU A 32 28.21 13.68 5.76
N PRO A 33 29.02 12.62 5.61
CA PRO A 33 28.69 11.52 4.71
C PRO A 33 27.52 10.74 5.28
N MET A 34 26.68 10.16 4.40
CA MET A 34 25.47 9.44 4.81
C MET A 34 25.73 8.30 5.81
N ILE A 35 26.94 7.72 5.78
CA ILE A 35 27.36 6.60 6.62
C ILE A 35 27.65 7.06 8.07
N GLU A 36 28.02 8.32 8.28
CA GLU A 36 28.43 8.86 9.59
C GLU A 36 27.32 9.69 10.25
N LEU A 37 26.10 9.67 9.70
CA LEU A 37 24.97 10.41 10.24
C LEU A 37 24.49 9.78 11.55
N THR A 38 24.34 10.63 12.58
CA THR A 38 23.68 10.24 13.83
C THR A 38 22.16 10.07 13.62
N PRO A 39 21.45 9.36 14.50
CA PRO A 39 19.99 9.18 14.39
C PRO A 39 19.20 10.50 14.27
N GLU A 40 19.61 11.55 14.98
CA GLU A 40 18.98 12.88 14.90
C GLU A 40 19.17 13.51 13.50
N MET A 41 20.36 13.35 12.91
CA MET A 41 20.68 13.86 11.57
C MET A 41 19.89 13.11 10.50
N LEU A 42 19.71 11.80 10.65
CA LEU A 42 18.92 10.98 9.72
C LEU A 42 17.46 11.41 9.67
N SER A 43 16.85 11.77 10.80
CA SER A 43 15.48 12.30 10.83
C SER A 43 15.36 13.57 10.00
N LEU A 44 16.31 14.50 10.14
CA LEU A 44 16.32 15.76 9.40
C LEU A 44 16.58 15.54 7.90
N VAL A 45 17.48 14.61 7.55
CA VAL A 45 17.75 14.23 6.16
C VAL A 45 16.51 13.64 5.50
N ASN A 46 15.81 12.71 6.17
CA ASN A 46 14.61 12.09 5.63
C ASN A 46 13.51 13.13 5.36
N GLN A 47 13.28 14.04 6.30
CA GLN A 47 12.30 15.12 6.11
C GLN A 47 12.68 16.03 4.94
N TRP A 48 13.96 16.43 4.86
CA TRP A 48 14.45 17.27 3.77
C TRP A 48 14.32 16.59 2.39
N GLU A 49 14.65 15.30 2.29
CA GLU A 49 14.52 14.55 1.04
C GLU A 49 13.06 14.41 0.59
N LEU A 50 12.13 14.20 1.52
CA LEU A 50 10.70 14.20 1.24
C LEU A 50 10.24 15.55 0.69
N GLU A 51 10.59 16.66 1.35
CA GLU A 51 10.24 18.01 0.90
C GLU A 51 10.80 18.33 -0.49
N GLU A 52 12.05 17.95 -0.77
CA GLU A 52 12.68 18.13 -2.07
C GLU A 52 12.00 17.29 -3.17
N HIS A 53 11.56 16.07 -2.85
CA HIS A 53 10.83 15.22 -3.78
C HIS A 53 9.48 15.84 -4.17
N TYR A 54 8.72 16.35 -3.20
CA TYR A 54 7.47 17.05 -3.48
C TYR A 54 7.67 18.34 -4.30
N LYS A 55 8.70 19.14 -3.99
CA LYS A 55 9.04 20.36 -4.75
C LYS A 55 9.47 20.07 -6.20
N LYS A 56 10.13 18.95 -6.45
CA LYS A 56 10.50 18.53 -7.81
C LYS A 56 9.30 18.05 -8.61
N ASN A 57 8.43 17.26 -7.98
CA ASN A 57 7.25 16.70 -8.64
C ASN A 57 6.14 17.73 -8.88
N SER A 58 6.05 18.79 -8.06
CA SER A 58 5.10 19.89 -8.29
C SER A 58 5.45 20.77 -9.49
N LYS A 59 6.71 20.76 -9.95
CA LYS A 59 7.15 21.50 -11.15
C LYS A 59 6.97 20.70 -12.46
N SER A 60 6.86 19.37 -12.39
CA SER A 60 6.64 18.53 -13.56
C SER A 60 5.17 18.42 -14.00
N SER A 61 4.22 18.75 -13.12
CA SER A 61 2.78 18.68 -13.42
C SER A 61 2.30 19.76 -14.40
N GLU A 62 2.83 20.99 -14.34
CA GLU A 62 2.36 22.10 -15.19
C GLU A 62 2.66 21.90 -16.70
N LYS A 63 3.69 21.11 -17.04
CA LYS A 63 4.10 20.91 -18.45
C LYS A 63 3.47 19.68 -19.10
N ILE A 64 2.93 18.77 -18.30
CA ILE A 64 2.29 17.52 -18.79
C ILE A 64 0.79 17.74 -18.99
N GLU A 65 0.13 18.56 -18.15
CA GLU A 65 -1.31 18.84 -18.26
C GLU A 65 -1.73 19.36 -19.64
N SER A 66 -0.94 20.23 -20.27
CA SER A 66 -1.29 20.85 -21.56
C SER A 66 -1.20 19.93 -22.78
N LYS A 67 -0.41 18.85 -22.73
CA LYS A 67 -0.37 17.85 -23.82
C LYS A 67 -1.36 16.71 -23.60
N THR A 68 -1.60 16.34 -22.34
CA THR A 68 -2.54 15.25 -22.03
C THR A 68 -4.00 15.67 -22.22
N MET A 69 -4.35 16.95 -22.02
CA MET A 69 -5.73 17.42 -22.24
C MET A 69 -6.19 17.28 -23.71
N LYS A 70 -5.33 17.55 -24.70
CA LYS A 70 -5.71 17.45 -26.13
C LYS A 70 -5.95 16.00 -26.60
N ILE A 71 -5.23 15.04 -26.03
CA ILE A 71 -5.39 13.62 -26.40
C ILE A 71 -6.63 13.02 -25.72
N VAL A 72 -6.93 13.45 -24.49
CA VAL A 72 -8.14 13.01 -23.77
C VAL A 72 -9.41 13.52 -24.45
N GLU A 73 -9.42 14.75 -24.95
CA GLU A 73 -10.60 15.35 -25.61
C GLU A 73 -10.98 14.62 -26.92
N GLU A 74 -9.99 14.16 -27.69
CA GLU A 74 -10.20 13.42 -28.94
C GLU A 74 -10.62 11.96 -28.70
N GLN A 75 -10.16 11.33 -27.61
CA GLN A 75 -10.57 9.97 -27.21
C GLN A 75 -11.93 9.93 -26.49
N LEU A 76 -12.31 11.00 -25.78
CA LEU A 76 -13.60 11.06 -25.06
C LEU A 76 -14.79 11.09 -26.02
N ASN A 77 -14.64 11.63 -27.24
CA ASN A 77 -15.69 11.68 -28.25
C ASN A 77 -15.95 10.34 -28.96
N GLN A 78 -15.12 9.32 -28.75
CA GLN A 78 -15.27 7.99 -29.38
C GLN A 78 -15.62 6.86 -28.40
N MET A 79 -15.58 7.13 -27.09
CA MET A 79 -15.92 6.10 -26.10
C MET A 79 -17.40 6.19 -25.75
N MET A 80 -18.12 5.09 -25.94
CA MET A 80 -19.42 4.82 -25.30
C MET A 80 -19.41 5.38 -23.88
N GLU A 81 -20.48 6.08 -23.48
CA GLU A 81 -20.70 6.53 -22.09
C GLU A 81 -20.52 5.34 -21.14
N VAL A 82 -19.34 5.22 -20.55
CA VAL A 82 -19.13 4.34 -19.42
C VAL A 82 -19.78 5.07 -18.25
N GLU A 83 -20.98 4.63 -17.87
CA GLU A 83 -21.61 5.05 -16.62
C GLU A 83 -20.56 4.95 -15.51
N LYS A 84 -20.20 6.11 -14.95
CA LYS A 84 -19.31 6.17 -13.79
C LYS A 84 -19.93 5.29 -12.70
N PRO A 85 -19.27 4.21 -12.25
CA PRO A 85 -19.83 3.39 -11.19
C PRO A 85 -20.07 4.29 -9.99
N LYS A 86 -21.32 4.34 -9.53
CA LYS A 86 -21.67 5.07 -8.31
C LYS A 86 -20.75 4.54 -7.21
N LEU A 87 -19.92 5.43 -6.66
CA LEU A 87 -19.14 5.21 -5.44
C LEU A 87 -20.13 5.03 -4.29
N THR A 88 -20.76 3.88 -4.25
CA THR A 88 -21.52 3.43 -3.09
C THR A 88 -20.49 3.14 -1.99
N PRO A 89 -20.70 3.62 -0.76
CA PRO A 89 -19.86 3.23 0.36
C PRO A 89 -19.78 1.71 0.39
N HIS A 90 -18.57 1.15 0.45
CA HIS A 90 -18.39 -0.28 0.60
C HIS A 90 -19.12 -0.69 1.88
N LYS A 91 -20.28 -1.34 1.74
CA LYS A 91 -21.01 -1.89 2.88
C LYS A 91 -20.10 -2.93 3.51
N GLU A 92 -19.80 -2.77 4.80
CA GLU A 92 -19.07 -3.78 5.57
C GLU A 92 -19.80 -5.12 5.38
N ARG A 93 -19.11 -6.10 4.81
CA ARG A 93 -19.69 -7.43 4.64
C ARG A 93 -19.80 -8.02 6.04
N SER A 94 -21.03 -8.34 6.47
CA SER A 94 -21.27 -9.12 7.67
C SER A 94 -20.69 -10.52 7.45
N SER A 95 -19.48 -10.76 7.97
CA SER A 95 -18.89 -12.10 8.01
C SER A 95 -19.11 -12.66 9.41
N GLU A 96 -19.71 -13.84 9.47
CA GLU A 96 -19.81 -14.59 10.71
C GLU A 96 -18.43 -15.13 11.11
N LYS A 97 -18.24 -15.41 12.40
CA LYS A 97 -17.04 -16.05 12.90
C LYS A 97 -17.18 -17.57 12.74
N GLY A 98 -16.26 -18.19 12.02
CA GLY A 98 -16.27 -19.63 11.78
C GLY A 98 -14.99 -20.12 11.11
N TYR A 99 -14.92 -21.41 10.84
CA TYR A 99 -13.80 -22.02 10.12
C TYR A 99 -14.26 -23.15 9.19
N VAL A 100 -13.46 -23.38 8.15
CA VAL A 100 -13.67 -24.45 7.17
C VAL A 100 -12.73 -25.61 7.51
N LYS A 101 -13.27 -26.81 7.74
CA LYS A 101 -12.45 -28.01 8.05
C LYS A 101 -12.02 -28.76 6.80
N SER A 102 -12.93 -28.93 5.85
CA SER A 102 -12.71 -29.83 4.72
C SER A 102 -13.52 -29.40 3.49
N LEU A 103 -13.09 -29.88 2.33
CA LEU A 103 -13.74 -29.72 1.05
C LEU A 103 -13.97 -31.11 0.45
N ARG A 104 -15.16 -31.33 -0.09
CA ARG A 104 -15.48 -32.51 -0.90
C ARG A 104 -16.11 -32.08 -2.21
N LYS A 105 -15.92 -32.89 -3.24
CA LYS A 105 -16.62 -32.77 -4.51
C LYS A 105 -17.65 -33.88 -4.58
N ASN A 106 -18.94 -33.54 -4.60
CA ASN A 106 -20.03 -34.48 -4.70
C ASN A 106 -20.85 -34.18 -5.97
N GLU A 107 -21.00 -35.15 -6.87
CA GLU A 107 -21.79 -35.02 -8.11
C GLU A 107 -21.50 -33.74 -8.93
N GLY A 108 -20.23 -33.31 -8.97
CA GLY A 108 -19.83 -32.09 -9.70
C GLY A 108 -20.01 -30.78 -8.93
N ARG A 109 -20.61 -30.81 -7.74
CA ARG A 109 -20.75 -29.67 -6.81
C ARG A 109 -19.65 -29.70 -5.76
N ILE A 110 -19.20 -28.51 -5.36
CA ILE A 110 -18.20 -28.35 -4.30
C ILE A 110 -18.96 -28.05 -3.01
N GLU A 111 -18.71 -28.87 -2.00
CA GLU A 111 -19.26 -28.70 -0.66
C GLU A 111 -18.13 -28.53 0.34
N PHE A 112 -18.39 -27.71 1.36
CA PHE A 112 -17.46 -27.41 2.44
C PHE A 112 -18.04 -27.85 3.76
N TRP A 113 -17.20 -28.45 4.60
CA TRP A 113 -17.55 -28.72 5.99
C TRP A 113 -17.17 -27.50 6.80
N ILE A 114 -18.16 -26.79 7.34
CA ILE A 114 -17.96 -25.55 8.07
C ILE A 114 -18.45 -25.68 9.50
N TYR A 115 -17.84 -24.89 10.39
CA TYR A 115 -18.33 -24.62 11.73
C TYR A 115 -18.56 -23.12 11.88
N ILE A 116 -19.72 -22.75 12.41
CA ILE A 116 -20.11 -21.37 12.68
C ILE A 116 -20.26 -21.21 14.18
N HIS A 117 -19.52 -20.27 14.78
CA HIS A 117 -19.51 -20.06 16.22
C HIS A 117 -20.88 -19.63 16.78
N GLU A 118 -21.67 -18.89 15.99
CA GLU A 118 -23.01 -18.44 16.40
C GLU A 118 -24.03 -19.57 16.45
N GLU A 119 -23.94 -20.54 15.54
CA GLU A 119 -24.85 -21.69 15.51
C GLU A 119 -24.36 -22.87 16.36
N GLY A 120 -23.05 -22.97 16.59
CA GLY A 120 -22.45 -24.10 17.30
C GLY A 120 -22.58 -25.45 16.57
N ILE A 121 -22.93 -25.44 15.28
CA ILE A 121 -23.22 -26.63 14.47
C ILE A 121 -22.15 -26.80 13.38
N GLU A 122 -21.83 -28.06 13.08
CA GLU A 122 -20.99 -28.45 11.94
C GLU A 122 -21.84 -29.11 10.86
N ARG A 123 -21.70 -28.64 9.62
CA ARG A 123 -22.44 -29.21 8.48
C ARG A 123 -21.73 -29.03 7.16
N TRP A 124 -22.14 -29.85 6.17
CA TRP A 124 -21.79 -29.64 4.76
C TRP A 124 -22.69 -28.56 4.17
N VAL A 125 -22.07 -27.59 3.51
CA VAL A 125 -22.76 -26.47 2.85
C VAL A 125 -22.20 -26.25 1.46
N SER A 126 -22.99 -25.61 0.59
CA SER A 126 -22.55 -25.28 -0.76
C SER A 126 -21.59 -24.09 -0.78
N LEU A 127 -20.85 -23.94 -1.88
CA LEU A 127 -19.92 -22.82 -2.08
C LEU A 127 -20.62 -21.46 -1.93
N GLU A 128 -21.84 -21.32 -2.43
CA GLU A 128 -22.61 -20.07 -2.37
C GLU A 128 -22.91 -19.67 -0.93
N GLU A 129 -23.26 -20.64 -0.09
CA GLU A 129 -23.56 -20.41 1.32
C GLU A 129 -22.30 -19.99 2.10
N VAL A 130 -21.17 -20.66 1.88
CA VAL A 130 -19.90 -20.29 2.53
C VAL A 130 -19.45 -18.89 2.14
N LYS A 131 -19.57 -18.52 0.86
CA LYS A 131 -19.24 -17.17 0.36
C LYS A 131 -20.09 -16.09 1.02
N SER A 132 -21.35 -16.39 1.33
CA SER A 132 -22.26 -15.44 1.98
C SER A 132 -21.97 -15.30 3.47
N ARG A 133 -21.70 -16.41 4.17
CA ARG A 133 -21.63 -16.42 5.64
C ARG A 133 -20.23 -16.21 6.19
N ILE A 134 -19.25 -16.95 5.68
CA ILE A 134 -17.86 -16.96 6.20
C ILE A 134 -16.81 -16.83 5.07
N PRO A 135 -16.90 -15.80 4.21
CA PRO A 135 -16.01 -15.64 3.06
C PRO A 135 -14.53 -15.56 3.44
N ILE A 136 -14.22 -14.98 4.61
CA ILE A 136 -12.83 -14.83 5.09
C ILE A 136 -12.24 -16.21 5.42
N ALA A 137 -12.97 -17.03 6.17
CA ALA A 137 -12.53 -18.37 6.55
C ALA A 137 -12.33 -19.30 5.34
N LEU A 138 -13.13 -19.11 4.28
CA LEU A 138 -12.94 -19.82 3.02
C LEU A 138 -11.63 -19.44 2.33
N CYS A 139 -11.32 -18.15 2.26
CA CYS A 139 -10.07 -17.67 1.70
C CYS A 139 -8.87 -18.23 2.48
N ASP A 140 -8.90 -18.15 3.81
CA ASP A 140 -7.82 -18.68 4.67
C ASP A 140 -7.59 -20.18 4.42
N TYR A 141 -8.67 -20.97 4.35
CA TYR A 141 -8.59 -22.39 4.06
C TYR A 141 -7.97 -22.67 2.68
N LEU A 142 -8.40 -21.95 1.64
CA LEU A 142 -7.88 -22.15 0.28
C LEU A 142 -6.41 -21.72 0.17
N LEU A 143 -6.03 -20.60 0.78
CA LEU A 143 -4.64 -20.11 0.80
C LEU A 143 -3.69 -21.13 1.42
N GLN A 144 -4.11 -21.82 2.49
CA GLN A 144 -3.31 -22.91 3.10
C GLN A 144 -3.11 -24.12 2.17
N LYS A 145 -4.00 -24.33 1.19
CA LYS A 145 -3.91 -25.44 0.24
C LYS A 145 -3.15 -25.09 -1.03
N ILE A 146 -2.85 -23.81 -1.27
CA ILE A 146 -2.00 -23.39 -2.38
C ILE A 146 -0.57 -23.82 -2.07
N LYS A 147 -0.07 -24.80 -2.84
CA LYS A 147 1.35 -25.11 -2.88
C LYS A 147 1.97 -24.28 -4.00
N PHE A 148 2.87 -23.35 -3.65
CA PHE A 148 3.70 -22.69 -4.65
C PHE A 148 4.67 -23.74 -5.20
N GLY A 149 4.45 -24.14 -6.45
CA GLY A 149 5.34 -25.05 -7.17
C GLY A 149 6.66 -24.36 -7.46
N GLY A 150 7.61 -24.44 -6.52
CA GLY A 150 8.99 -24.04 -6.69
C GLY A 150 9.88 -25.27 -6.79
N LYS A 151 9.94 -25.86 -7.97
CA LYS A 151 11.09 -26.60 -8.53
C LYS A 151 10.89 -26.79 -10.02
#